data_AF-A0A2P9AKA3-F1
#
_entry.id   AF-A0A2P9AKA3-F1
#
_cell.length_a   1.000
_cell.length_b   1.000
_cell.length_c   1.000
_cell.angle_alpha   90.00
_cell.angle_beta   90.00
_cell.angle_gamma   90.00
#
_symmetry.space_group_name_H-M   'P 1'
#
loop_
_entity.id
_entity.type
_entity.pdbx_description
1 polymer ?
#
loop_
_entity_poly.entity_id
_entity_poly.type
_entity_poly.pdbx_seq_one_letter_code
_entity_poly.pdbx_strand_id
1 'polypeptide(L)'
;MARNKIALIGSGMIGGTLAHMIGLKDLGDVVLFDIAEGIPQGKGLDIAQSSPVDGFDSRLVGVNDYAGIEGADVCIVTAGVPRKPGMSRDDLLGINLKVMEQVGAGLKKYAPKAFVICITNPLDAMVWALQKFSGLPKSHVVGMAGVLDSSRFRYFLAEEFKVSVEDVTAFVLGGHGDSMVPMIRYSTVAGIPLPDLIKMGWTSKEKLDQIVQRTRDGGAEIVGLLKTGSAFYAPAASAIAMAEAYLKDKKRVLPCAAHLSGQYGVKNTYVGVPVVIGAGGVERVIEIELGKAEQKMFDNSVAAVQGLCEACVKIAPQLAAK
;
A
#
# COMPACT_ATOMS: atom_id res chain seq x y z
N MET A 1 -18.61 9.81 21.27
CA MET A 1 -18.01 10.23 19.99
C MET A 1 -18.50 9.28 18.90
N ALA A 2 -18.67 9.74 17.66
CA ALA A 2 -18.99 8.84 16.56
C ALA A 2 -17.83 7.85 16.33
N ARG A 3 -18.13 6.59 15.98
CA ARG A 3 -17.12 5.61 15.59
C ARG A 3 -16.47 6.05 14.28
N ASN A 4 -15.20 5.72 14.08
CA ASN A 4 -14.58 5.89 12.77
C ASN A 4 -15.33 5.03 11.74
N LYS A 5 -15.41 5.48 10.50
CA LYS A 5 -15.99 4.75 9.38
C LYS A 5 -14.93 4.46 8.33
N ILE A 6 -14.72 3.19 8.02
CA ILE A 6 -13.71 2.73 7.06
C ILE A 6 -14.41 2.11 5.86
N ALA A 7 -14.23 2.70 4.69
CA ALA A 7 -14.76 2.20 3.42
C ALA A 7 -13.71 1.37 2.68
N LEU A 8 -14.09 0.17 2.25
CA LEU A 8 -13.25 -0.76 1.52
C LEU A 8 -13.78 -0.88 0.10
N ILE A 9 -13.08 -0.26 -0.86
CA ILE A 9 -13.48 -0.22 -2.26
C ILE A 9 -12.88 -1.43 -2.97
N GLY A 10 -13.68 -2.46 -3.19
CA GLY A 10 -13.28 -3.79 -3.60
C GLY A 10 -13.36 -4.78 -2.44
N SER A 11 -14.13 -5.85 -2.63
CA SER A 11 -14.46 -6.85 -1.62
C SER A 11 -13.87 -8.22 -1.95
N GLY A 12 -12.73 -8.24 -2.65
CA GLY A 12 -11.95 -9.43 -2.95
C GLY A 12 -11.24 -10.04 -1.73
N MET A 13 -10.13 -10.75 -1.95
CA MET A 13 -9.37 -11.38 -0.85
C MET A 13 -8.78 -10.36 0.11
N ILE A 14 -8.18 -9.28 -0.40
CA ILE A 14 -7.63 -8.19 0.43
C ILE A 14 -8.77 -7.46 1.15
N GLY A 15 -9.83 -7.07 0.44
CA GLY A 15 -10.98 -6.37 1.03
C GLY A 15 -11.63 -7.13 2.20
N GLY A 16 -11.90 -8.43 2.03
CA GLY A 16 -12.43 -9.25 3.12
C GLY A 16 -11.46 -9.37 4.31
N THR A 17 -10.17 -9.54 4.03
CA THR A 17 -9.13 -9.61 5.08
C THR A 17 -9.02 -8.29 5.84
N LEU A 18 -9.10 -7.15 5.14
CA LEU A 18 -9.12 -5.82 5.75
C LEU A 18 -10.33 -5.66 6.67
N ALA A 19 -11.54 -5.98 6.20
CA ALA A 19 -12.76 -5.90 7.00
C ALA A 19 -12.64 -6.70 8.29
N HIS A 20 -12.14 -7.93 8.19
CA HIS A 20 -11.95 -8.79 9.36
C HIS A 20 -10.92 -8.21 10.34
N MET A 21 -9.75 -7.77 9.84
CA MET A 21 -8.72 -7.15 10.69
C MET A 21 -9.18 -5.85 11.34
N ILE A 22 -10.04 -5.07 10.69
CA ILE A 22 -10.62 -3.85 11.25
C ILE A 22 -11.52 -4.18 12.44
N GLY A 23 -12.38 -5.19 12.30
CA GLY A 23 -13.23 -5.68 13.39
C GLY A 23 -12.39 -6.18 14.57
N LEU A 24 -11.45 -7.09 14.33
CA LEU A 24 -10.57 -7.66 15.36
C LEU A 24 -9.71 -6.62 16.10
N LYS A 25 -9.43 -5.47 15.47
CA LYS A 25 -8.66 -4.37 16.06
C LYS A 25 -9.53 -3.24 16.60
N ASP A 26 -10.85 -3.39 16.51
CA ASP A 26 -11.85 -2.41 16.91
C ASP A 26 -11.54 -1.00 16.39
N LEU A 27 -11.22 -0.89 15.08
CA LEU A 27 -10.82 0.40 14.50
C LEU A 27 -12.01 1.29 14.10
N GLY A 28 -13.21 0.73 14.02
CA GLY A 28 -14.44 1.44 13.63
C GLY A 28 -15.42 0.58 12.84
N ASP A 29 -16.46 1.22 12.30
CA ASP A 29 -17.45 0.60 11.42
C ASP A 29 -16.88 0.41 9.99
N VAL A 30 -17.34 -0.63 9.29
CA VAL A 30 -16.84 -1.03 7.98
C VAL A 30 -17.93 -1.00 6.91
N VAL A 31 -17.61 -0.42 5.76
CA VAL A 31 -18.42 -0.54 4.55
C VAL A 31 -17.61 -1.26 3.48
N LEU A 32 -18.03 -2.46 3.10
CA LEU A 32 -17.51 -3.21 1.96
C LEU A 32 -18.26 -2.78 0.70
N PHE A 33 -17.57 -2.15 -0.24
CA PHE A 33 -18.12 -1.80 -1.54
C PHE A 33 -17.58 -2.76 -2.60
N ASP A 34 -18.44 -3.21 -3.51
CA ASP A 34 -18.03 -3.87 -4.75
C ASP A 34 -19.09 -3.66 -5.83
N ILE A 35 -18.75 -3.85 -7.10
CA ILE A 35 -19.72 -3.90 -8.19
C ILE A 35 -20.37 -5.29 -8.30
N ALA A 36 -19.72 -6.33 -7.79
CA ALA A 36 -20.26 -7.68 -7.76
C ALA A 36 -21.31 -7.80 -6.65
N GLU A 37 -22.59 -7.84 -7.03
CA GLU A 37 -23.70 -8.04 -6.09
C GLU A 37 -23.53 -9.32 -5.26
N GLY A 38 -23.93 -9.25 -3.99
CA GLY A 38 -23.88 -10.37 -3.04
C GLY A 38 -22.53 -10.55 -2.34
N ILE A 39 -21.40 -10.36 -3.03
CA ILE A 39 -20.06 -10.55 -2.44
C ILE A 39 -19.80 -9.61 -1.24
N PRO A 40 -19.96 -8.28 -1.34
CA PRO A 40 -19.73 -7.39 -0.20
C PRO A 40 -20.71 -7.67 0.94
N GLN A 41 -21.97 -7.99 0.65
CA GLN A 41 -23.01 -8.26 1.65
C GLN A 41 -22.72 -9.56 2.40
N GLY A 42 -22.41 -10.62 1.67
CA GLY A 42 -22.11 -11.93 2.24
C GLY A 42 -20.91 -11.86 3.17
N LYS A 43 -19.80 -11.25 2.72
CA LYS A 43 -18.61 -11.06 3.57
C LYS A 43 -18.88 -10.14 4.76
N GLY A 44 -19.61 -9.05 4.56
CA GLY A 44 -19.97 -8.14 5.65
C GLY A 44 -20.79 -8.83 6.73
N LEU A 45 -21.77 -9.64 6.34
CA LEU A 45 -22.60 -10.41 7.27
C LEU A 45 -21.80 -11.51 7.99
N ASP A 46 -20.99 -12.26 7.26
CA ASP A 46 -20.15 -13.35 7.82
C ASP A 46 -19.20 -12.81 8.90
N ILE A 47 -18.49 -11.71 8.60
CA ILE A 47 -17.59 -11.08 9.59
C ILE A 47 -18.39 -10.47 10.75
N ALA A 48 -19.56 -9.88 10.50
CA ALA A 48 -20.41 -9.40 11.60
C ALA A 48 -20.86 -10.55 12.52
N GLN A 49 -21.10 -11.75 11.97
CA GLN A 49 -21.46 -12.94 12.75
C GLN A 49 -20.29 -13.49 13.58
N SER A 50 -19.04 -13.17 13.23
CA SER A 50 -17.87 -13.51 14.06
C SER A 50 -17.72 -12.59 15.28
N SER A 51 -18.31 -11.38 15.23
CA SER A 51 -18.15 -10.37 16.27
C SER A 51 -18.49 -10.80 17.70
N PRO A 52 -19.53 -11.63 17.97
CA PRO A 52 -19.83 -12.09 19.33
C PRO A 52 -18.81 -13.10 19.87
N VAL A 53 -18.02 -13.74 18.99
CA VAL A 53 -16.98 -14.71 19.38
C VAL A 53 -15.72 -13.96 19.84
N ASP A 54 -15.28 -12.97 19.07
CA ASP A 54 -14.05 -12.22 19.35
C ASP A 54 -14.28 -10.97 20.23
N GLY A 55 -15.54 -10.54 20.39
CA GLY A 55 -15.94 -9.48 21.30
C GLY A 55 -15.66 -8.06 20.78
N PHE A 56 -15.85 -7.80 19.48
CA PHE A 56 -15.73 -6.46 18.91
C PHE A 56 -17.10 -5.85 18.53
N ASP A 57 -17.24 -4.54 18.68
CA ASP A 57 -18.49 -3.82 18.37
C ASP A 57 -18.31 -2.94 17.12
N SER A 58 -18.40 -3.56 15.94
CA SER A 58 -18.29 -2.87 14.64
C SER A 58 -19.50 -3.15 13.77
N ARG A 59 -20.06 -2.11 13.13
CA ARG A 59 -21.08 -2.30 12.09
C ARG A 59 -20.39 -2.62 10.77
N LEU A 60 -20.56 -3.85 10.27
CA LEU A 60 -20.07 -4.26 8.95
C LEU A 60 -21.22 -4.43 7.97
N VAL A 61 -21.17 -3.70 6.86
CA VAL A 61 -22.19 -3.78 5.80
C VAL A 61 -21.57 -3.87 4.42
N GLY A 62 -22.24 -4.61 3.54
CA GLY A 62 -21.92 -4.63 2.12
C GLY A 62 -22.84 -3.72 1.30
N VAL A 63 -22.28 -3.01 0.33
CA VAL A 63 -23.01 -2.11 -0.57
C VAL A 63 -22.48 -2.20 -2.00
N ASN A 64 -23.30 -1.80 -2.97
CA ASN A 64 -22.92 -1.67 -4.38
C ASN A 64 -23.00 -0.22 -4.91
N ASP A 65 -23.40 0.74 -4.06
CA ASP A 65 -23.46 2.17 -4.38
C ASP A 65 -22.47 2.95 -3.50
N TYR A 66 -21.75 3.90 -4.12
CA TYR A 66 -20.83 4.80 -3.44
C TYR A 66 -21.53 5.71 -2.40
N ALA A 67 -22.85 5.91 -2.47
CA ALA A 67 -23.57 6.59 -1.38
C ALA A 67 -23.33 5.91 -0.01
N GLY A 68 -23.10 4.59 0.01
CA GLY A 68 -22.77 3.85 1.23
C GLY A 68 -21.47 4.28 1.90
N ILE A 69 -20.52 4.86 1.16
CA ILE A 69 -19.21 5.30 1.69
C ILE A 69 -19.24 6.72 2.27
N GLU A 70 -20.40 7.38 2.28
CA GLU A 70 -20.52 8.77 2.71
C GLU A 70 -19.94 9.00 4.11
N GLY A 71 -19.09 10.02 4.23
CA GLY A 71 -18.46 10.40 5.50
C GLY A 71 -17.43 9.40 6.02
N ALA A 72 -16.88 8.52 5.19
CA ALA A 72 -15.76 7.66 5.59
C ALA A 72 -14.53 8.49 6.00
N ASP A 73 -13.88 8.10 7.11
CA ASP A 73 -12.62 8.69 7.58
C ASP A 73 -11.43 8.12 6.81
N VAL A 74 -11.50 6.82 6.46
CA VAL A 74 -10.49 6.12 5.67
C VAL A 74 -11.15 5.36 4.53
N CYS A 75 -10.58 5.46 3.33
CA CYS A 75 -10.98 4.67 2.17
C CYS A 75 -9.80 3.81 1.68
N ILE A 76 -9.93 2.49 1.70
CA ILE A 76 -8.89 1.57 1.20
C ILE A 76 -9.34 0.99 -0.15
N VAL A 77 -8.58 1.24 -1.21
CA VAL A 77 -8.93 0.90 -2.58
C VAL A 77 -8.17 -0.33 -3.05
N THR A 78 -8.90 -1.44 -3.18
CA THR A 78 -8.43 -2.72 -3.75
C THR A 78 -9.08 -3.06 -5.09
N ALA A 79 -10.07 -2.27 -5.52
CA ALA A 79 -10.79 -2.43 -6.77
C ALA A 79 -9.87 -2.35 -7.99
N GLY A 80 -10.14 -3.20 -8.98
CA GLY A 80 -9.35 -3.34 -10.19
C GLY A 80 -9.19 -4.81 -10.56
N VAL A 81 -8.48 -5.06 -11.65
CA VAL A 81 -8.15 -6.42 -12.10
C VAL A 81 -6.68 -6.72 -11.82
N PRO A 82 -6.34 -7.94 -11.37
CA PRO A 82 -4.96 -8.39 -11.35
C PRO A 82 -4.48 -8.66 -12.78
N ARG A 83 -3.16 -8.64 -12.99
CA ARG A 83 -2.57 -9.06 -14.26
C ARG A 83 -2.90 -10.53 -14.51
N LYS A 84 -3.49 -10.82 -15.68
CA LYS A 84 -3.80 -12.20 -16.11
C LYS A 84 -2.74 -12.71 -17.10
N PRO A 85 -2.54 -14.04 -17.23
CA PRO A 85 -1.75 -14.60 -18.31
C PRO A 85 -2.20 -14.06 -19.68
N GLY A 86 -1.25 -13.64 -20.52
CA GLY A 86 -1.54 -13.04 -21.83
C GLY A 86 -1.91 -11.55 -21.84
N MET A 87 -2.11 -10.93 -20.67
CA MET A 87 -2.43 -9.49 -20.58
C MET A 87 -1.17 -8.63 -20.73
N SER A 88 -1.22 -7.65 -21.64
CA SER A 88 -0.14 -6.67 -21.78
C SER A 88 -0.15 -5.68 -20.61
N ARG A 89 0.95 -4.93 -20.45
CA ARG A 89 1.03 -3.88 -19.43
C ARG A 89 0.01 -2.77 -19.69
N ASP A 90 -0.18 -2.42 -20.96
CA ASP A 90 -1.07 -1.34 -21.38
C ASP A 90 -2.55 -1.72 -21.21
N ASP A 91 -2.91 -3.00 -21.44
CA ASP A 91 -4.25 -3.50 -21.16
C ASP A 91 -4.60 -3.37 -19.67
N LEU A 92 -3.69 -3.78 -18.79
CA LEU A 92 -3.86 -3.68 -17.35
C LEU A 92 -4.02 -2.22 -16.91
N LEU A 93 -3.15 -1.34 -17.43
CA LEU A 93 -3.22 0.10 -17.16
C LEU A 93 -4.56 0.68 -17.62
N GLY A 94 -5.00 0.39 -18.84
CA GLY A 94 -6.25 0.92 -19.39
C GLY A 94 -7.48 0.48 -18.60
N ILE A 95 -7.54 -0.77 -18.14
CA ILE A 95 -8.65 -1.25 -17.30
C ILE A 95 -8.61 -0.56 -15.94
N ASN A 96 -7.48 -0.59 -15.24
CA ASN A 96 -7.42 -0.08 -13.87
C ASN A 96 -7.50 1.45 -13.81
N LEU A 97 -7.09 2.19 -14.85
CA LEU A 97 -7.33 3.63 -14.94
C LEU A 97 -8.81 3.98 -14.98
N LYS A 98 -9.64 3.24 -15.74
CA LYS A 98 -11.10 3.44 -15.75
C LYS A 98 -11.71 3.16 -14.38
N VAL A 99 -11.20 2.14 -13.69
CA VAL A 99 -11.62 1.86 -12.30
C VAL A 99 -11.22 3.01 -11.39
N MET A 100 -9.98 3.53 -11.45
CA MET A 100 -9.54 4.67 -10.65
C MET A 100 -10.33 5.95 -10.94
N GLU A 101 -10.78 6.16 -12.18
CA GLU A 101 -11.65 7.29 -12.53
C GLU A 101 -13.02 7.20 -11.84
N GLN A 102 -13.66 6.03 -11.89
CA GLN A 102 -14.94 5.77 -11.22
C GLN A 102 -14.82 5.88 -9.69
N VAL A 103 -13.80 5.22 -9.11
CA VAL A 103 -13.52 5.29 -7.67
C VAL A 103 -13.22 6.72 -7.26
N GLY A 104 -12.39 7.44 -8.03
CA GLY A 104 -12.04 8.82 -7.76
C GLY A 104 -13.27 9.74 -7.75
N ALA A 105 -14.20 9.58 -8.70
CA ALA A 105 -15.46 10.32 -8.72
C ALA A 105 -16.34 10.00 -7.49
N GLY A 106 -16.43 8.73 -7.09
CA GLY A 106 -17.14 8.31 -5.88
C GLY A 106 -16.55 8.92 -4.61
N LEU A 107 -15.23 8.85 -4.44
CA LEU A 107 -14.51 9.47 -3.32
C LEU A 107 -14.74 10.98 -3.27
N LYS A 108 -14.61 11.67 -4.41
CA LYS A 108 -14.83 13.11 -4.51
C LYS A 108 -16.23 13.53 -4.04
N LYS A 109 -17.24 12.74 -4.39
CA LYS A 109 -18.64 13.05 -4.08
C LYS A 109 -19.01 12.73 -2.64
N TYR A 110 -18.62 11.56 -2.13
CA TYR A 110 -19.16 11.02 -0.88
C TYR A 110 -18.14 11.01 0.27
N ALA A 111 -16.85 10.98 -0.01
CA ALA A 111 -15.79 10.93 1.01
C ALA A 111 -14.64 11.94 0.73
N PRO A 112 -14.93 13.24 0.51
CA PRO A 112 -13.93 14.22 0.09
C PRO A 112 -12.87 14.55 1.15
N LYS A 113 -13.06 14.10 2.39
CA LYS A 113 -12.15 14.31 3.52
C LYS A 113 -11.40 13.04 3.94
N ALA A 114 -11.67 11.91 3.29
CA ALA A 114 -11.09 10.63 3.69
C ALA A 114 -9.58 10.60 3.47
N PHE A 115 -8.89 9.86 4.32
CA PHE A 115 -7.56 9.36 4.04
C PHE A 115 -7.64 8.12 3.15
N VAL A 116 -7.08 8.20 1.95
CA VAL A 116 -7.20 7.20 0.90
C VAL A 116 -5.91 6.38 0.79
N ILE A 117 -6.04 5.06 0.92
CA ILE A 117 -4.94 4.10 0.76
C ILE A 117 -5.21 3.26 -0.49
N CYS A 118 -4.46 3.49 -1.56
CA CYS A 118 -4.53 2.72 -2.80
C CYS A 118 -3.69 1.44 -2.70
N ILE A 119 -4.22 0.33 -3.23
CA ILE A 119 -3.53 -0.97 -3.34
C ILE A 119 -3.56 -1.49 -4.79
N THR A 120 -4.43 -0.91 -5.63
CA THR A 120 -4.60 -1.31 -7.04
C THR A 120 -3.30 -1.18 -7.82
N ASN A 121 -2.96 -2.20 -8.60
CA ASN A 121 -1.73 -2.23 -9.40
C ASN A 121 -1.93 -1.72 -10.84
N PRO A 122 -0.90 -1.18 -11.50
CA PRO A 122 0.45 -0.88 -10.98
C PRO A 122 0.46 0.28 -9.99
N LEU A 123 0.91 0.03 -8.76
CA LEU A 123 0.58 0.84 -7.59
C LEU A 123 0.90 2.33 -7.73
N ASP A 124 2.14 2.69 -8.07
CA ASP A 124 2.58 4.08 -8.13
C ASP A 124 1.79 4.92 -9.16
N ALA A 125 1.43 4.30 -10.29
CA ALA A 125 0.59 4.94 -11.31
C ALA A 125 -0.88 5.03 -10.89
N MET A 126 -1.41 4.00 -10.23
CA MET A 126 -2.82 3.98 -9.81
C MET A 126 -3.08 4.99 -8.68
N VAL A 127 -2.19 5.12 -7.70
CA VAL A 127 -2.33 6.15 -6.65
C VAL A 127 -2.24 7.56 -7.24
N TRP A 128 -1.32 7.78 -8.18
CA TRP A 128 -1.18 9.04 -8.89
C TRP A 128 -2.44 9.39 -9.68
N ALA A 129 -3.00 8.44 -10.43
CA ALA A 129 -4.23 8.63 -11.20
C ALA A 129 -5.42 8.86 -10.28
N LEU A 130 -5.56 8.08 -9.20
CA LEU A 130 -6.63 8.19 -8.22
C LEU A 130 -6.64 9.57 -7.54
N GLN A 131 -5.46 10.10 -7.18
CA GLN A 131 -5.35 11.45 -6.63
C GLN A 131 -5.86 12.50 -7.63
N LYS A 132 -5.47 12.40 -8.90
CA LYS A 132 -5.92 13.33 -9.95
C LYS A 132 -7.41 13.22 -10.28
N PHE A 133 -7.95 12.01 -10.34
CA PHE A 133 -9.37 11.80 -10.62
C PHE A 133 -10.25 12.28 -9.47
N SER A 134 -9.87 11.97 -8.23
CA SER A 134 -10.60 12.38 -7.04
C SER A 134 -10.45 13.86 -6.70
N GLY A 135 -9.28 14.45 -7.00
CA GLY A 135 -8.96 15.83 -6.63
C GLY A 135 -8.78 16.05 -5.13
N LEU A 136 -8.65 14.97 -4.35
CA LEU A 136 -8.37 15.06 -2.92
C LEU A 136 -6.97 15.65 -2.67
N PRO A 137 -6.73 16.22 -1.47
CA PRO A 137 -5.41 16.68 -1.07
C PRO A 137 -4.37 15.58 -1.25
N LYS A 138 -3.23 15.92 -1.82
CA LYS A 138 -2.14 14.97 -2.11
C LYS A 138 -1.61 14.29 -0.84
N SER A 139 -1.67 14.97 0.31
CA SER A 139 -1.33 14.39 1.62
C SER A 139 -2.33 13.34 2.11
N HIS A 140 -3.53 13.29 1.53
CA HIS A 140 -4.61 12.37 1.92
C HIS A 140 -4.78 11.20 0.95
N VAL A 141 -3.92 11.06 -0.06
CA VAL A 141 -3.96 9.93 -0.99
C VAL A 141 -2.57 9.31 -1.05
N VAL A 142 -2.44 8.06 -0.61
CA VAL A 142 -1.17 7.31 -0.56
C VAL A 142 -1.34 5.91 -1.12
N GLY A 143 -0.23 5.28 -1.53
CA GLY A 143 -0.23 3.91 -2.02
C GLY A 143 0.48 2.97 -1.04
N MET A 144 -0.14 1.84 -0.73
CA MET A 144 0.47 0.79 0.08
C MET A 144 1.36 -0.09 -0.81
N ALA A 145 2.67 -0.01 -0.58
CA ALA A 145 3.68 -0.88 -1.21
C ALA A 145 4.86 -1.09 -0.25
N GLY A 146 5.53 -0.01 0.15
CA GLY A 146 6.74 -0.07 0.96
C GLY A 146 6.59 -0.81 2.30
N VAL A 147 5.44 -0.69 2.98
CA VAL A 147 5.17 -1.43 4.23
C VAL A 147 5.16 -2.95 3.98
N LEU A 148 4.57 -3.39 2.86
CA LEU A 148 4.56 -4.80 2.48
C LEU A 148 5.97 -5.29 2.17
N ASP A 149 6.72 -4.54 1.36
CA ASP A 149 8.08 -4.92 0.97
C ASP A 149 9.03 -4.92 2.18
N SER A 150 8.92 -3.93 3.07
CA SER A 150 9.60 -3.92 4.36
C SER A 150 9.21 -5.11 5.23
N SER A 151 7.92 -5.49 5.28
CA SER A 151 7.48 -6.65 6.06
C SER A 151 8.09 -7.97 5.58
N ARG A 152 8.19 -8.18 4.26
CA ARG A 152 8.85 -9.35 3.66
C ARG A 152 10.34 -9.36 3.99
N PHE A 153 10.99 -8.20 3.83
CA PHE A 153 12.41 -8.08 4.10
C PHE A 153 12.73 -8.35 5.57
N ARG A 154 11.93 -7.78 6.50
CA ARG A 154 12.03 -8.04 7.95
C ARG A 154 11.88 -9.52 8.27
N TYR A 155 10.90 -10.19 7.66
CA TYR A 155 10.68 -11.62 7.87
C TYR A 155 11.91 -12.45 7.43
N PHE A 156 12.42 -12.23 6.22
CA PHE A 156 13.57 -12.98 5.72
C PHE A 156 14.86 -12.70 6.51
N LEU A 157 15.07 -11.47 6.96
CA LEU A 157 16.19 -11.13 7.86
C LEU A 157 16.03 -11.81 9.23
N ALA A 158 14.82 -11.82 9.79
CA ALA A 158 14.54 -12.50 11.05
C ALA A 158 14.79 -14.01 10.95
N GLU A 159 14.43 -14.65 9.83
CA GLU A 159 14.76 -16.06 9.56
C GLU A 159 16.27 -16.30 9.48
N GLU A 160 16.99 -15.45 8.73
CA GLU A 160 18.45 -15.56 8.57
C GLU A 160 19.18 -15.45 9.92
N PHE A 161 18.85 -14.43 10.71
CA PHE A 161 19.51 -14.17 11.99
C PHE A 161 18.90 -14.94 13.17
N LYS A 162 17.77 -15.64 12.96
CA LYS A 162 17.03 -16.40 13.98
C LYS A 162 16.64 -15.55 15.19
N VAL A 163 16.07 -14.37 14.92
CA VAL A 163 15.63 -13.39 15.93
C VAL A 163 14.14 -13.08 15.77
N SER A 164 13.57 -12.37 16.74
CA SER A 164 12.18 -11.90 16.63
C SER A 164 12.02 -10.91 15.46
N VAL A 165 10.91 -11.01 14.73
CA VAL A 165 10.53 -10.02 13.70
C VAL A 165 10.30 -8.62 14.29
N GLU A 166 10.06 -8.53 15.60
CA GLU A 166 9.88 -7.26 16.32
C GLU A 166 11.20 -6.49 16.44
N ASP A 167 12.33 -7.19 16.48
CA ASP A 167 13.67 -6.59 16.64
C ASP A 167 14.32 -6.24 15.30
N VAL A 168 13.68 -6.57 14.18
CA VAL A 168 14.18 -6.28 12.83
C VAL A 168 13.49 -5.07 12.25
N THR A 169 14.29 -4.08 11.82
CA THR A 169 13.82 -2.95 11.01
C THR A 169 14.36 -3.10 9.60
N ALA A 170 13.48 -2.97 8.60
CA ALA A 170 13.88 -2.92 7.20
C ALA A 170 13.36 -1.65 6.55
N PHE A 171 14.21 -1.04 5.73
CA PHE A 171 13.93 0.23 5.08
C PHE A 171 14.01 0.06 3.56
N VAL A 172 12.95 0.48 2.86
CA VAL A 172 12.83 0.38 1.40
C VAL A 172 12.29 1.69 0.84
N LEU A 173 12.82 2.10 -0.32
CA LEU A 173 12.40 3.25 -1.12
C LEU A 173 11.98 2.80 -2.53
N GLY A 174 11.52 3.75 -3.34
CA GLY A 174 11.28 3.53 -4.77
C GLY A 174 9.91 2.95 -5.08
N GLY A 175 9.77 2.37 -6.27
CA GLY A 175 8.51 1.73 -6.69
C GLY A 175 8.38 0.31 -6.14
N HIS A 176 7.20 -0.29 -6.37
CA HIS A 176 6.95 -1.68 -5.95
C HIS A 176 7.58 -2.70 -6.92
N GLY A 177 8.17 -3.77 -6.38
CA GLY A 177 8.75 -4.88 -7.16
C GLY A 177 10.17 -4.59 -7.67
N ASP A 178 10.40 -4.75 -8.98
CA ASP A 178 11.74 -4.61 -9.60
C ASP A 178 12.37 -3.22 -9.37
N SER A 179 11.53 -2.18 -9.22
CA SER A 179 11.97 -0.81 -8.94
C SER A 179 12.18 -0.52 -7.45
N MET A 180 12.04 -1.50 -6.55
CA MET A 180 12.32 -1.31 -5.13
C MET A 180 13.78 -0.92 -4.90
N VAL A 181 14.05 -0.06 -3.92
CA VAL A 181 15.39 0.36 -3.50
C VAL A 181 15.59 0.01 -2.03
N PRO A 182 16.16 -1.17 -1.72
CA PRO A 182 16.41 -1.61 -0.36
C PRO A 182 17.57 -0.82 0.25
N MET A 183 17.36 -0.25 1.43
CA MET A 183 18.36 0.55 2.13
C MET A 183 19.04 -0.31 3.20
N ILE A 184 20.06 -1.05 2.77
CA ILE A 184 20.78 -2.02 3.62
C ILE A 184 21.37 -1.38 4.86
N ARG A 185 22.02 -0.23 4.73
CA ARG A 185 22.64 0.48 5.86
C ARG A 185 21.64 1.11 6.85
N TYR A 186 20.37 1.23 6.46
CA TYR A 186 19.28 1.69 7.33
C TYR A 186 18.39 0.54 7.81
N SER A 187 18.72 -0.69 7.45
CA SER A 187 18.07 -1.88 7.97
C SER A 187 18.90 -2.43 9.12
N THR A 188 18.26 -2.90 10.19
CA THR A 188 18.93 -3.23 11.46
C THR A 188 18.31 -4.42 12.16
N VAL A 189 19.11 -5.11 12.99
CA VAL A 189 18.63 -6.02 14.04
C VAL A 189 19.00 -5.40 15.39
N ALA A 190 18.02 -5.11 16.24
CA ALA A 190 18.20 -4.43 17.52
C ALA A 190 19.07 -3.15 17.44
N GLY A 191 18.95 -2.41 16.34
CA GLY A 191 19.73 -1.20 16.06
C GLY A 191 21.10 -1.42 15.40
N ILE A 192 21.58 -2.66 15.28
CA ILE A 192 22.84 -2.98 14.59
C ILE A 192 22.60 -3.05 13.07
N PRO A 193 23.26 -2.21 12.26
CA PRO A 193 23.08 -2.19 10.81
C PRO A 193 23.50 -3.49 10.12
N LEU A 194 22.82 -3.88 9.04
CA LEU A 194 23.16 -5.09 8.28
C LEU A 194 24.63 -5.15 7.80
N PRO A 195 25.28 -4.04 7.36
CA PRO A 195 26.70 -4.07 7.03
C PRO A 195 27.60 -4.46 8.19
N ASP A 196 27.23 -4.11 9.42
CA ASP A 196 27.99 -4.48 10.61
C ASP A 196 27.72 -5.93 11.01
N LEU A 197 26.50 -6.43 10.83
CA LEU A 197 26.20 -7.86 10.99
C LEU A 197 27.01 -8.76 10.02
N ILE A 198 27.29 -8.28 8.81
CA ILE A 198 28.23 -8.97 7.89
C ILE A 198 29.64 -8.99 8.48
N LYS A 199 30.16 -7.85 8.94
CA LYS A 199 31.50 -7.77 9.55
C LYS A 199 31.63 -8.62 10.80
N MET A 200 30.53 -8.77 11.56
CA MET A 200 30.44 -9.61 12.75
C MET A 200 30.33 -11.12 12.42
N GLY A 201 30.19 -11.48 11.14
CA GLY A 201 30.07 -12.87 10.71
C GLY A 201 28.69 -13.50 10.96
N TRP A 202 27.65 -12.69 11.22
CA TRP A 202 26.28 -13.19 11.42
C TRP A 202 25.63 -13.64 10.11
N THR A 203 26.03 -13.06 8.99
CA THR A 203 25.64 -13.46 7.63
C THR A 203 26.74 -13.07 6.63
N SER A 204 26.63 -13.54 5.39
CA SER A 204 27.53 -13.13 4.31
C SER A 204 26.90 -12.07 3.41
N LYS A 205 27.72 -11.36 2.63
CA LYS A 205 27.21 -10.40 1.64
C LYS A 205 26.32 -11.10 0.60
N GLU A 206 26.74 -12.27 0.13
CA GLU A 206 26.02 -13.07 -0.86
C GLU A 206 24.65 -13.50 -0.34
N LYS A 207 24.59 -13.93 0.92
CA LYS A 207 23.34 -14.32 1.56
C LYS A 207 22.39 -13.14 1.73
N LEU A 208 22.93 -11.97 2.10
CA LEU A 208 22.13 -10.74 2.17
C LEU A 208 21.63 -10.30 0.79
N ASP A 209 22.45 -10.38 -0.25
CA ASP A 209 22.03 -10.06 -1.63
C ASP A 209 20.89 -11.01 -2.09
N GLN A 210 20.95 -12.29 -1.72
CA GLN A 210 19.86 -13.25 -2.00
C GLN A 210 18.56 -12.88 -1.27
N ILE A 211 18.64 -12.45 -0.01
CA ILE A 211 17.47 -11.99 0.76
C ILE A 211 16.84 -10.74 0.10
N VAL A 212 17.69 -9.81 -0.35
CA VAL A 212 17.24 -8.62 -1.09
C VAL A 212 16.52 -9.02 -2.37
N GLN A 213 17.09 -9.94 -3.14
CA GLN A 213 16.48 -10.42 -4.38
C GLN A 213 15.14 -11.12 -4.11
N ARG A 214 15.09 -12.02 -3.11
CA ARG A 214 13.85 -12.68 -2.68
C ARG A 214 12.78 -11.68 -2.24
N THR A 215 13.18 -10.56 -1.63
CA THR A 215 12.24 -9.48 -1.27
C THR A 215 11.61 -8.86 -2.52
N ARG A 216 12.38 -8.56 -3.56
CA ARG A 216 11.87 -8.07 -4.86
C ARG A 216 10.90 -9.06 -5.48
N ASP A 217 11.28 -10.34 -5.44
CA ASP A 217 10.52 -11.43 -6.05
C ASP A 217 9.35 -11.92 -5.17
N GLY A 218 9.19 -11.41 -3.95
CA GLY A 218 8.28 -11.95 -2.94
C GLY A 218 6.80 -11.92 -3.35
N GLY A 219 6.42 -11.02 -4.26
CA GLY A 219 5.10 -11.06 -4.91
C GLY A 219 4.94 -12.27 -5.83
N ALA A 220 5.92 -12.48 -6.72
CA ALA A 220 5.94 -13.58 -7.67
C ALA A 220 6.08 -14.95 -6.97
N GLU A 221 6.88 -15.03 -5.90
CA GLU A 221 7.01 -16.23 -5.06
C GLU A 221 5.64 -16.69 -4.54
N ILE A 222 4.85 -15.78 -3.95
CA ILE A 222 3.51 -16.12 -3.43
C ILE A 222 2.54 -16.49 -4.56
N VAL A 223 2.55 -15.78 -5.70
CA VAL A 223 1.72 -16.14 -6.86
C VAL A 223 2.06 -17.55 -7.36
N GLY A 224 3.35 -17.88 -7.43
CA GLY A 224 3.85 -19.19 -7.82
C GLY A 224 3.43 -20.31 -6.86
N LEU A 225 3.24 -20.01 -5.57
CA LEU A 225 2.77 -20.96 -4.55
C LEU A 225 1.24 -21.12 -4.54
N LEU A 226 0.50 -20.01 -4.56
CA LEU A 226 -0.97 -20.04 -4.49
C LEU A 226 -1.62 -20.60 -5.77
N LYS A 227 -0.94 -20.49 -6.92
CA LYS A 227 -1.41 -20.87 -8.28
C LYS A 227 -2.62 -20.08 -8.78
N THR A 228 -3.51 -19.63 -7.89
CA THR A 228 -4.67 -18.81 -8.18
C THR A 228 -4.68 -17.60 -7.24
N GLY A 229 -4.55 -16.40 -7.81
CA GLY A 229 -4.51 -15.15 -7.07
C GLY A 229 -3.10 -14.71 -6.64
N SER A 230 -3.06 -13.74 -5.74
CA SER A 230 -1.83 -13.09 -5.24
C SER A 230 -1.88 -13.00 -3.72
N ALA A 231 -0.78 -12.57 -3.08
CA ALA A 231 -0.76 -12.34 -1.63
C ALA A 231 -1.91 -11.42 -1.19
N PHE A 232 -2.50 -11.71 -0.02
CA PHE A 232 -3.59 -10.89 0.52
C PHE A 232 -3.50 -10.61 2.02
N TYR A 233 -2.95 -11.53 2.83
CA TYR A 233 -2.76 -11.30 4.27
C TYR A 233 -1.76 -10.18 4.58
N ALA A 234 -0.52 -10.27 4.07
CA ALA A 234 0.50 -9.25 4.29
C ALA A 234 0.14 -7.87 3.66
N PRO A 235 -0.44 -7.81 2.44
CA PRO A 235 -0.99 -6.56 1.91
C PRO A 235 -2.07 -5.93 2.80
N ALA A 236 -3.02 -6.73 3.30
CA ALA A 236 -4.07 -6.22 4.19
C ALA A 236 -3.46 -5.69 5.50
N ALA A 237 -2.61 -6.46 6.17
CA ALA A 237 -1.94 -6.03 7.40
C ALA A 237 -1.12 -4.74 7.22
N SER A 238 -0.47 -4.58 6.07
CA SER A 238 0.29 -3.38 5.71
C SER A 238 -0.59 -2.15 5.59
N ALA A 239 -1.74 -2.26 4.92
CA ALA A 239 -2.70 -1.16 4.80
C ALA A 239 -3.40 -0.84 6.14
N ILE A 240 -3.66 -1.86 6.98
CA ILE A 240 -4.17 -1.66 8.35
C ILE A 240 -3.18 -0.85 9.19
N ALA A 241 -1.88 -1.12 9.11
CA ALA A 241 -0.87 -0.37 9.83
C ALA A 241 -0.85 1.13 9.42
N MET A 242 -1.09 1.42 8.14
CA MET A 242 -1.22 2.79 7.63
C MET A 242 -2.53 3.44 8.10
N ALA A 243 -3.66 2.75 8.00
CA ALA A 243 -4.96 3.24 8.46
C ALA A 243 -4.97 3.53 9.97
N GLU A 244 -4.39 2.63 10.78
CA GLU A 244 -4.29 2.82 12.22
C GLU A 244 -3.38 4.00 12.59
N ALA A 245 -2.31 4.24 11.81
CA ALA A 245 -1.46 5.42 12.02
C ALA A 245 -2.23 6.73 11.83
N TYR A 246 -3.11 6.79 10.83
CA TYR A 246 -4.00 7.92 10.58
C TYR A 246 -5.05 8.06 11.68
N LEU A 247 -5.85 7.02 11.91
CA LEU A 247 -7.01 7.03 12.81
C LEU A 247 -6.65 7.29 14.28
N LYS A 248 -5.47 6.83 14.71
CA LYS A 248 -4.98 6.98 16.10
C LYS A 248 -3.88 8.03 16.23
N ASP A 249 -3.70 8.86 15.21
CA ASP A 249 -2.69 9.92 15.14
C ASP A 249 -1.27 9.49 15.59
N LYS A 250 -0.83 8.28 15.21
CA LYS A 250 0.37 7.68 15.81
C LYS A 250 1.69 8.31 15.37
N LYS A 251 1.66 9.20 14.37
CA LYS A 251 2.85 9.77 13.70
C LYS A 251 3.84 8.69 13.26
N ARG A 252 3.33 7.55 12.76
CA ARG A 252 4.19 6.42 12.38
C ARG A 252 5.04 6.81 11.18
N VAL A 253 6.32 6.42 11.23
CA VAL A 253 7.19 6.44 10.06
C VAL A 253 6.96 5.16 9.27
N LEU A 254 6.42 5.28 8.06
CA LEU A 254 6.08 4.15 7.20
C LEU A 254 6.56 4.43 5.77
N PRO A 255 7.19 3.45 5.09
CA PRO A 255 7.45 3.56 3.67
C PRO A 255 6.17 3.34 2.87
N CYS A 256 5.71 4.36 2.13
CA CYS A 256 4.56 4.25 1.25
C CYS A 256 4.74 5.13 0.00
N ALA A 257 3.98 4.84 -1.06
CA ALA A 257 3.96 5.72 -2.22
C ALA A 257 3.26 7.02 -1.85
N ALA A 258 4.02 8.12 -1.79
CA ALA A 258 3.54 9.44 -1.39
C ALA A 258 3.92 10.49 -2.44
N HIS A 259 3.15 11.57 -2.51
CA HIS A 259 3.40 12.63 -3.48
C HIS A 259 4.66 13.43 -3.12
N LEU A 260 5.57 13.55 -4.07
CA LEU A 260 6.78 14.37 -3.96
C LEU A 260 6.63 15.66 -4.75
N SER A 261 7.00 16.77 -4.12
CA SER A 261 6.88 18.13 -4.66
C SER A 261 8.22 18.88 -4.70
N GLY A 262 9.32 18.15 -4.52
CA GLY A 262 10.68 18.67 -4.45
C GLY A 262 11.60 17.76 -3.62
N GLN A 263 11.03 16.97 -2.71
CA GLN A 263 11.75 16.00 -1.91
C GLN A 263 12.47 14.97 -2.80
N TYR A 264 13.67 14.56 -2.40
CA TYR A 264 14.58 13.72 -3.17
C TYR A 264 14.90 14.26 -4.58
N GLY A 265 14.71 15.57 -4.81
CA GLY A 265 14.83 16.19 -6.13
C GLY A 265 13.70 15.82 -7.10
N VAL A 266 12.67 15.11 -6.64
CA VAL A 266 11.56 14.61 -7.46
C VAL A 266 10.35 15.53 -7.33
N LYS A 267 9.74 15.87 -8.47
CA LYS A 267 8.58 16.76 -8.54
C LYS A 267 7.38 16.08 -9.20
N ASN A 268 6.20 16.34 -8.64
CA ASN A 268 4.89 16.04 -9.21
C ASN A 268 4.61 14.56 -9.52
N THR A 269 5.18 13.65 -8.74
CA THR A 269 4.89 12.21 -8.87
C THR A 269 4.76 11.53 -7.52
N TYR A 270 4.28 10.30 -7.52
CA TYR A 270 4.22 9.43 -6.36
C TYR A 270 5.40 8.46 -6.36
N VAL A 271 6.11 8.34 -5.25
CA VAL A 271 7.24 7.42 -5.11
C VAL A 271 7.22 6.83 -3.70
N GLY A 272 7.66 5.58 -3.54
CA GLY A 272 7.84 4.99 -2.21
C GLY A 272 8.93 5.71 -1.43
N VAL A 273 8.52 6.38 -0.35
CA VAL A 273 9.39 7.12 0.57
C VAL A 273 8.92 6.92 2.01
N PRO A 274 9.80 7.08 3.02
CA PRO A 274 9.37 7.16 4.40
C PRO A 274 8.56 8.43 4.63
N VAL A 275 7.36 8.26 5.18
CA VAL A 275 6.51 9.37 5.58
C VAL A 275 6.09 9.25 7.02
N VAL A 276 5.82 10.39 7.65
CA VAL A 276 5.09 10.47 8.91
C VAL A 276 3.60 10.50 8.59
N ILE A 277 2.88 9.45 8.96
CA ILE A 277 1.41 9.39 8.86
C ILE A 277 0.80 9.69 10.22
N GLY A 278 -0.02 10.72 10.28
CA GLY A 278 -0.86 11.12 11.42
C GLY A 278 -2.25 11.53 10.96
N ALA A 279 -3.03 12.17 11.84
CA ALA A 279 -4.39 12.64 11.56
C ALA A 279 -4.44 13.69 10.42
N GLY A 280 -3.32 14.35 10.11
CA GLY A 280 -3.18 15.23 8.94
C GLY A 280 -2.93 14.51 7.61
N GLY A 281 -2.94 13.18 7.59
CA GLY A 281 -2.50 12.36 6.45
C GLY A 281 -0.97 12.23 6.44
N VAL A 282 -0.34 12.44 5.29
CA VAL A 282 1.12 12.59 5.16
C VAL A 282 1.54 13.96 5.68
N GLU A 283 2.10 13.98 6.88
CA GLU A 283 2.52 15.22 7.56
C GLU A 283 3.97 15.61 7.24
N ARG A 284 4.79 14.63 6.87
CA ARG A 284 6.20 14.83 6.51
C ARG A 284 6.71 13.71 5.62
N VAL A 285 7.49 14.05 4.61
CA VAL A 285 8.38 13.11 3.90
C VAL A 285 9.75 13.21 4.57
N ILE A 286 10.34 12.08 4.97
CA ILE A 286 11.68 12.06 5.56
C ILE A 286 12.70 11.89 4.43
N GLU A 287 13.50 12.92 4.20
CA GLU A 287 14.59 12.84 3.22
C GLU A 287 15.87 12.35 3.91
N ILE A 288 16.41 11.24 3.40
CA ILE A 288 17.70 10.71 3.82
C ILE A 288 18.74 10.99 2.75
N GLU A 289 19.99 11.19 3.17
CA GLU A 289 21.11 11.27 2.24
C GLU A 289 21.29 9.93 1.54
N LEU A 290 21.44 9.94 0.21
CA LEU A 290 21.68 8.73 -0.59
C LEU A 290 23.14 8.72 -1.07
N GLY A 291 23.83 7.60 -0.88
CA GLY A 291 25.13 7.38 -1.50
C GLY A 291 25.00 7.22 -3.03
N LYS A 292 26.11 7.30 -3.77
CA LYS A 292 26.10 7.26 -5.25
C LYS A 292 25.34 6.04 -5.83
N ALA A 293 25.51 4.87 -5.24
CA ALA A 293 24.84 3.64 -5.69
C ALA A 293 23.33 3.67 -5.37
N GLU A 294 22.96 4.12 -4.17
CA GLU A 294 21.57 4.24 -3.72
C GLU A 294 20.83 5.30 -4.57
N GLN A 295 21.48 6.43 -4.85
CA GLN A 295 20.94 7.48 -5.71
C GLN A 295 20.68 6.94 -7.12
N LYS A 296 21.63 6.22 -7.72
CA LYS A 296 21.44 5.62 -9.06
C LYS A 296 20.26 4.63 -9.08
N MET A 297 20.10 3.80 -8.04
CA MET A 297 18.96 2.89 -7.92
C MET A 297 17.64 3.66 -7.77
N PHE A 298 17.64 4.72 -6.97
CA PHE A 298 16.49 5.59 -6.77
C PHE A 298 16.10 6.32 -8.06
N ASP A 299 17.04 6.90 -8.78
CA ASP A 299 16.80 7.58 -10.06
C ASP A 299 16.19 6.62 -11.09
N ASN A 300 16.71 5.40 -11.20
CA ASN A 300 16.16 4.37 -12.07
C ASN A 300 14.73 3.99 -11.67
N SER A 301 14.46 3.87 -10.36
CA SER A 301 13.11 3.62 -9.86
C SER A 301 12.16 4.76 -10.20
N VAL A 302 12.57 6.01 -10.00
CA VAL A 302 11.77 7.19 -10.31
C VAL A 302 11.46 7.24 -11.81
N ALA A 303 12.45 6.99 -12.66
CA ALA A 303 12.26 6.93 -14.10
C ALA A 303 11.25 5.84 -14.52
N ALA A 304 11.28 4.67 -13.89
CA ALA A 304 10.31 3.60 -14.14
C ALA A 304 8.87 4.02 -13.77
N VAL A 305 8.70 4.76 -12.67
CA VAL A 305 7.40 5.31 -12.25
C VAL A 305 6.93 6.43 -13.18
N GLN A 306 7.84 7.33 -13.60
CA GLN A 306 7.51 8.38 -14.55
C GLN A 306 7.08 7.80 -15.90
N GLY A 307 7.78 6.80 -16.42
CA GLY A 307 7.39 6.10 -17.64
C GLY A 307 6.02 5.42 -17.53
N LEU A 308 5.65 4.91 -16.34
CA LEU A 308 4.29 4.43 -16.06
C LEU A 308 3.25 5.55 -16.15
N CYS A 309 3.52 6.69 -15.51
CA CYS A 309 2.61 7.83 -15.53
C CYS A 309 2.45 8.39 -16.95
N GLU A 310 3.52 8.45 -17.74
CA GLU A 310 3.47 8.83 -19.15
C GLU A 310 2.61 7.87 -19.98
N ALA A 311 2.73 6.55 -19.76
CA ALA A 311 1.86 5.57 -20.38
C ALA A 311 0.39 5.80 -19.99
N CYS A 312 0.12 6.13 -18.72
CA CYS A 312 -1.21 6.50 -18.27
C CYS A 312 -1.75 7.75 -18.99
N VAL A 313 -0.93 8.78 -19.19
CA VAL A 313 -1.33 10.00 -19.93
C VAL A 313 -1.68 9.68 -21.39
N LYS A 314 -0.93 8.78 -22.05
CA LYS A 314 -1.24 8.37 -23.42
C LYS A 314 -2.61 7.68 -23.52
N ILE A 315 -3.00 6.92 -22.49
CA ILE A 315 -4.28 6.22 -22.43
C ILE A 315 -5.42 7.14 -21.99
N ALA A 316 -5.16 8.03 -21.03
CA ALA A 316 -6.13 8.96 -20.44
C ALA A 316 -5.55 10.39 -20.40
N PRO A 317 -5.62 11.14 -21.52
CA PRO A 317 -4.98 12.46 -21.67
C PRO A 317 -5.42 13.50 -20.63
N GLN A 318 -6.61 13.36 -20.05
CA GLN A 318 -7.12 14.24 -18.99
C GLN A 318 -6.26 14.24 -17.72
N LEU A 319 -5.37 13.25 -17.54
CA LEU A 319 -4.44 13.18 -16.42
C LEU A 319 -3.24 14.14 -16.57
N ALA A 320 -2.96 14.67 -17.77
CA ALA A 320 -1.88 15.64 -17.99
C ALA A 320 -2.21 17.06 -17.48
N ALA A 321 -3.50 17.41 -17.44
CA ALA A 321 -3.98 18.78 -17.20
C ALA A 321 -4.42 19.07 -15.75
N LYS A 322 -4.28 18.08 -14.86
CA LYS A 322 -4.60 18.16 -13.42
C LYS A 322 -3.33 17.98 -12.61
#